data_AF-A0A7C5H5N1-F1
#
_entry.id   AF-A0A7C5H5N1-F1
#
_cell.length_a   1.000
_cell.length_b   1.000
_cell.length_c   1.000
_cell.angle_alpha   90.00
_cell.angle_beta   90.00
_cell.angle_gamma   90.00
#
_symmetry.space_group_name_H-M   'P 1'
#
loop_
_entity.id
_entity.type
_entity.pdbx_description
1 polymer ?
#
loop_
_entity_poly.entity_id
_entity_poly.type
_entity_poly.pdbx_seq_one_letter_code
_entity_poly.pdbx_strand_id
1 'polypeptide(L)'
;MNKDWSNAYKYLHWTFAPLIALQLVLSLFMSSKKQGLPNLFFNIHITIGPILAGVIIALWIYVLTNETIRSHFFPYNQWDEVVKDIKNLTKFKLAQTGPRPGLPGFVHGLGLIDVSIVLVAGVVMHFLFPFSLKDPSLKPIVHFFMEIHDFFGNSMWVYMVGHASMASLHRIVSK
;
A
#
# COMPACT_ATOMS: atom_id res chain seq x y z
N MET A 1 -1.32 6.02 -28.98
CA MET A 1 -0.45 6.84 -28.10
C MET A 1 -0.51 6.24 -26.70
N ASN A 2 0.59 5.68 -26.19
CA ASN A 2 0.67 5.32 -24.77
C ASN A 2 0.58 6.62 -23.97
N LYS A 3 -0.49 6.80 -23.20
CA LYS A 3 -0.57 7.92 -22.25
C LYS A 3 0.48 7.68 -21.18
N ASP A 4 1.32 8.68 -20.97
CA ASP A 4 2.34 8.63 -19.93
C ASP A 4 1.73 9.01 -18.58
N TRP A 5 2.35 8.56 -17.49
CA TRP A 5 1.91 8.96 -16.15
C TRP A 5 2.21 10.44 -15.89
N SER A 6 1.30 11.12 -15.18
CA SER A 6 1.53 12.50 -14.76
C SER A 6 2.77 12.60 -13.86
N ASN A 7 3.48 13.73 -13.92
CA ASN A 7 4.63 13.96 -13.04
C ASN A 7 4.22 13.92 -11.56
N ALA A 8 3.05 14.45 -11.23
CA ALA A 8 2.50 14.40 -9.87
C ALA A 8 2.38 12.96 -9.34
N TYR A 9 1.80 12.05 -10.13
CA TYR A 9 1.71 10.64 -9.74
C TYR A 9 3.09 9.99 -9.61
N LYS A 10 3.99 10.27 -10.56
CA LYS A 10 5.38 9.76 -10.50
C LYS A 10 6.06 10.17 -9.19
N TYR A 11 5.99 11.43 -8.80
CA TYR A 11 6.58 11.91 -7.54
C TYR A 11 5.92 11.27 -6.31
N LEU A 12 4.59 11.18 -6.29
CA LEU A 12 3.87 10.50 -5.20
C LEU A 12 4.32 9.04 -5.08
N HIS A 13 4.37 8.32 -6.19
CA HIS A 13 4.80 6.92 -6.22
C HIS A 13 6.25 6.75 -5.76
N TRP A 14 7.17 7.59 -6.25
CA TRP A 14 8.57 7.60 -5.81
C TRP A 14 8.75 8.02 -4.34
N THR A 15 7.69 8.53 -3.70
CA THR A 15 7.69 8.86 -2.27
C THR A 15 7.07 7.73 -1.44
N PHE A 16 5.83 7.33 -1.72
CA PHE A 16 5.14 6.36 -0.86
C PHE A 16 5.70 4.94 -1.00
N ALA A 17 6.08 4.51 -2.20
CA ALA A 17 6.51 3.13 -2.45
C ALA A 17 7.76 2.75 -1.63
N PRO A 18 8.86 3.55 -1.63
CA PRO A 18 10.01 3.24 -0.80
C PRO A 18 9.71 3.38 0.70
N LEU A 19 8.82 4.28 1.11
CA LEU A 19 8.41 4.39 2.51
C LEU A 19 7.64 3.15 2.99
N ILE A 20 6.72 2.61 2.19
CA ILE A 20 6.03 1.34 2.48
C ILE A 20 7.04 0.20 2.57
N ALA A 21 7.95 0.10 1.59
CA ALA A 21 8.98 -0.94 1.59
C ALA A 21 9.87 -0.85 2.85
N LEU A 22 10.28 0.36 3.25
CA LEU A 22 11.01 0.58 4.48
C LEU A 22 10.21 0.12 5.71
N GLN A 23 8.93 0.47 5.80
CA GLN A 23 8.06 0.07 6.92
C GLN A 23 7.95 -1.45 7.04
N LEU A 24 7.78 -2.14 5.91
CA LEU A 24 7.74 -3.60 5.85
C LEU A 24 9.07 -4.25 6.25
N VAL A 25 10.20 -3.68 5.84
CA VAL A 25 11.53 -4.20 6.24
C VAL A 25 11.77 -3.99 7.74
N LEU A 26 11.42 -2.82 8.27
CA LEU A 26 11.55 -2.54 9.71
C LEU A 26 10.69 -3.48 10.55
N SER A 27 9.48 -3.82 10.08
CA SER A 27 8.56 -4.67 10.83
C SER A 27 9.08 -6.10 11.03
N LEU A 28 9.95 -6.61 10.16
CA LEU A 28 10.54 -7.96 10.28
C LEU A 28 11.40 -8.14 11.54
N PHE A 29 12.04 -7.06 12.01
CA PHE A 29 13.07 -7.13 13.04
C PHE A 29 12.79 -6.26 14.26
N MET A 30 11.69 -5.49 14.24
CA MET A 30 11.35 -4.58 15.32
C MET A 30 10.88 -5.31 16.58
N SER A 31 11.15 -4.72 17.75
CA SER A 31 10.57 -5.17 19.01
C SER A 31 10.68 -4.06 20.05
N SER A 32 9.54 -3.66 20.62
CA SER A 32 9.48 -2.68 21.72
C SER A 32 10.01 -3.21 23.06
N LYS A 33 10.17 -4.54 23.20
CA LYS A 33 10.62 -5.19 24.45
C LYS A 33 12.13 -5.43 24.52
N LYS A 34 12.83 -5.36 23.39
CA LYS A 34 14.27 -5.71 23.28
C LYS A 34 15.06 -4.43 23.09
N GLN A 35 16.20 -4.27 23.75
CA GLN A 35 17.07 -3.10 23.57
C GLN A 35 17.92 -3.19 22.29
N GLY A 36 18.59 -2.09 21.92
CA GLY A 36 19.48 -2.03 20.77
C GLY A 36 18.74 -1.89 19.43
N LEU A 37 19.24 -2.56 18.38
CA LEU A 37 18.70 -2.47 17.02
C LEU A 37 17.18 -2.77 16.91
N PRO A 38 16.61 -3.80 17.58
CA PRO A 38 15.17 -4.04 17.52
C PRO A 38 14.31 -2.89 18.06
N ASN A 39 14.74 -2.23 19.14
CA ASN A 39 14.07 -1.03 19.66
C ASN A 39 14.21 0.14 18.70
N LEU A 40 15.41 0.30 18.11
CA LEU A 40 15.65 1.35 17.13
C LEU A 40 14.74 1.19 15.92
N PHE A 41 14.61 -0.02 15.37
CA PHE A 41 13.71 -0.30 14.26
C PHE A 41 12.25 -0.06 14.63
N PHE A 42 11.82 -0.46 15.84
CA PHE A 42 10.50 -0.13 16.37
C PHE A 42 10.27 1.38 16.41
N ASN A 43 11.22 2.14 16.96
CA ASN A 43 11.13 3.60 17.05
C ASN A 43 11.08 4.26 15.67
N ILE A 44 11.88 3.81 14.71
CA ILE A 44 11.82 4.31 13.33
C ILE A 44 10.46 3.98 12.71
N HIS A 45 9.98 2.75 12.88
CA HIS A 45 8.68 2.30 12.35
C HIS A 45 7.54 3.21 12.84
N ILE A 46 7.42 3.40 14.16
CA ILE A 46 6.35 4.22 14.76
C ILE A 46 6.51 5.72 14.49
N THR A 47 7.71 6.21 14.18
CA THR A 47 7.98 7.63 13.87
C THR A 47 7.68 7.94 12.41
N ILE A 48 8.11 7.08 11.49
CA ILE A 48 7.89 7.25 10.05
C ILE A 48 6.45 6.89 9.65
N GLY A 49 5.77 6.03 10.43
CA GLY A 49 4.41 5.56 10.14
C GLY A 49 3.40 6.71 9.94
N PRO A 50 3.30 7.68 10.88
CA PRO A 50 2.45 8.85 10.71
C PRO A 50 2.80 9.74 9.52
N ILE A 51 4.09 9.87 9.17
CA ILE A 51 4.52 10.61 7.97
C ILE A 51 3.98 9.92 6.71
N LEU A 52 4.14 8.59 6.62
CA LEU A 52 3.58 7.80 5.53
C LEU A 52 2.04 7.92 5.47
N ALA A 53 1.36 7.98 6.62
CA ALA A 53 -0.09 8.22 6.66
C ALA A 53 -0.46 9.52 5.93
N GLY A 54 0.27 10.61 6.19
CA GLY A 54 0.10 11.89 5.49
C GLY A 54 0.32 11.79 3.98
N VAL A 55 1.34 11.04 3.53
CA VAL A 55 1.60 10.81 2.11
C VAL A 55 0.47 10.02 1.45
N ILE A 56 -0.07 8.99 2.11
CA ILE A 56 -1.20 8.22 1.58
C ILE A 56 -2.50 9.04 1.56
N ILE A 57 -2.72 9.93 2.52
CA ILE A 57 -3.82 10.91 2.45
C ILE A 57 -3.67 11.81 1.22
N ALA A 58 -2.47 12.32 0.95
CA ALA A 58 -2.20 13.12 -0.26
C ALA A 58 -2.45 12.32 -1.55
N LEU A 59 -2.08 11.03 -1.57
CA LEU A 59 -2.41 10.13 -2.68
C LEU A 59 -3.92 9.95 -2.84
N TRP A 60 -4.67 9.74 -1.76
CA TRP A 60 -6.14 9.67 -1.81
C TRP A 60 -6.76 10.95 -2.36
N ILE A 61 -6.33 12.12 -1.89
CA ILE A 61 -6.81 13.41 -2.42
C ILE A 61 -6.53 13.49 -3.93
N TYR A 62 -5.33 13.13 -4.37
CA TYR A 62 -4.97 13.11 -5.78
C TYR A 62 -5.85 12.16 -6.61
N VAL A 63 -6.08 10.93 -6.11
CA VAL A 63 -6.96 9.94 -6.75
C VAL A 63 -8.40 10.45 -6.83
N LEU A 64 -8.93 11.03 -5.75
CA LEU A 64 -10.32 11.48 -5.70
C LEU A 64 -10.60 12.73 -6.56
N THR A 65 -9.59 13.59 -6.72
CA THR A 65 -9.69 14.84 -7.49
C THR A 65 -9.31 14.69 -8.96
N ASN A 66 -8.64 13.60 -9.34
CA ASN A 66 -8.25 13.32 -10.73
C ASN A 66 -9.04 12.15 -11.31
N GLU A 67 -10.02 12.43 -12.16
CA GLU A 67 -10.92 11.41 -12.74
C GLU A 67 -10.17 10.31 -13.53
N THR A 68 -9.11 10.67 -14.26
CA THR A 68 -8.32 9.69 -15.03
C THR A 68 -7.60 8.71 -14.09
N ILE A 69 -7.05 9.21 -13.00
CA ILE A 69 -6.40 8.37 -11.99
C ILE A 69 -7.43 7.59 -11.18
N ARG A 70 -8.55 8.20 -10.82
CA ARG A 70 -9.68 7.53 -10.14
C ARG A 70 -10.19 6.34 -10.92
N SER A 71 -10.47 6.53 -12.21
CA SER A 71 -10.98 5.47 -13.11
C SER A 71 -9.94 4.37 -13.38
N HIS A 72 -8.64 4.70 -13.27
CA HIS A 72 -7.58 3.71 -13.27
C HIS A 72 -7.61 2.86 -12.00
N PHE A 73 -7.51 3.46 -10.82
CA PHE A 73 -7.48 2.75 -9.53
C PHE A 73 -8.78 1.97 -9.25
N PHE A 74 -9.91 2.56 -9.66
CA PHE A 74 -11.23 2.03 -9.38
C PHE A 74 -12.09 1.99 -10.65
N PRO A 75 -11.94 0.95 -11.48
CA PRO A 75 -12.66 0.81 -12.75
C PRO A 75 -14.12 0.37 -12.56
N TYR A 76 -14.90 1.04 -11.70
CA TYR A 76 -16.25 0.63 -11.28
C TYR A 76 -17.25 0.40 -12.42
N ASN A 77 -17.10 1.14 -13.53
CA ASN A 77 -17.95 1.02 -14.73
C ASN A 77 -17.22 0.38 -15.91
N GLN A 78 -16.02 -0.16 -15.69
CA GLN A 78 -15.10 -0.65 -16.72
C GLN A 78 -14.61 -2.07 -16.38
N TRP A 79 -15.48 -2.86 -15.73
CA TRP A 79 -15.21 -4.25 -15.36
C TRP A 79 -14.89 -5.14 -16.55
N ASP A 80 -15.45 -4.85 -17.72
CA ASP A 80 -15.15 -5.57 -18.95
C ASP A 80 -13.65 -5.53 -19.30
N GLU A 81 -12.97 -4.41 -19.06
CA GLU A 81 -11.52 -4.30 -19.28
C GLU A 81 -10.73 -5.12 -18.26
N VAL A 82 -11.19 -5.22 -17.01
CA VAL A 82 -10.58 -6.09 -15.98
C VAL A 82 -10.72 -7.55 -16.38
N VAL A 83 -11.93 -7.99 -16.75
CA VAL A 83 -12.22 -9.37 -17.16
C VAL A 83 -11.44 -9.73 -18.42
N LYS A 84 -11.35 -8.81 -19.38
CA LYS A 84 -10.57 -8.99 -20.61
C LYS A 84 -9.09 -9.14 -20.31
N ASP A 85 -8.52 -8.32 -19.44
CA ASP A 85 -7.13 -8.45 -19.01
C ASP A 85 -6.87 -9.79 -18.32
N ILE A 86 -7.78 -10.26 -17.46
CA ILE A 86 -7.68 -11.59 -16.82
C ILE A 86 -7.69 -12.71 -17.88
N LYS A 87 -8.63 -12.68 -18.83
CA LYS A 87 -8.71 -13.66 -19.93
C LYS A 87 -7.48 -13.63 -20.85
N ASN A 88 -6.84 -12.47 -20.99
CA ASN A 88 -5.60 -12.32 -21.76
C ASN A 88 -4.40 -12.86 -20.98
N LEU A 89 -4.38 -12.69 -19.65
CA LEU A 89 -3.34 -13.23 -18.79
C LEU A 89 -3.26 -14.75 -18.85
N THR A 90 -4.41 -15.46 -18.93
CA THR A 90 -4.42 -16.92 -19.13
C THR A 90 -3.88 -17.35 -20.50
N LYS A 91 -3.68 -16.41 -21.42
CA LYS A 91 -3.07 -16.60 -22.74
C LYS A 91 -1.65 -16.03 -22.80
N PHE A 92 -1.04 -15.74 -21.65
CA PHE A 92 0.27 -15.09 -21.52
C PHE A 92 0.37 -13.73 -22.23
N LYS A 93 -0.76 -13.05 -22.42
CA LYS A 93 -0.82 -11.71 -23.00
C LYS A 93 -0.94 -10.69 -21.89
N LEU A 94 0.13 -9.92 -21.71
CA LEU A 94 0.19 -8.87 -20.72
C LEU A 94 -0.67 -7.68 -21.13
N ALA A 95 -1.25 -7.06 -20.12
CA ALA A 95 -2.06 -5.87 -20.20
C ALA A 95 -1.27 -4.67 -20.77
N GLN A 96 -1.91 -3.70 -21.43
CA GLN A 96 -1.21 -2.48 -21.85
C GLN A 96 -0.76 -1.66 -20.62
N THR A 97 0.41 -1.02 -20.70
CA THR A 97 0.96 -0.14 -19.65
C THR A 97 0.34 1.25 -19.69
N GLY A 98 0.39 1.97 -18.55
CA GLY A 98 -0.04 3.37 -18.44
C GLY A 98 -1.36 3.57 -17.68
N PRO A 99 -1.83 4.82 -17.53
CA PRO A 99 -3.02 5.17 -16.77
C PRO A 99 -4.29 4.87 -17.58
N ARG A 100 -4.68 3.59 -17.60
CA ARG A 100 -5.92 3.10 -18.23
C ARG A 100 -6.72 2.21 -17.28
N PRO A 101 -8.04 2.12 -17.40
CA PRO A 101 -8.81 1.10 -16.69
C PRO A 101 -8.35 -0.31 -17.05
N GLY A 102 -8.59 -1.27 -16.15
CA GLY A 102 -8.30 -2.69 -16.34
C GLY A 102 -7.65 -3.33 -15.12
N LEU A 103 -7.11 -4.54 -15.30
CA LEU A 103 -6.56 -5.34 -14.20
C LEU A 103 -5.42 -4.63 -13.45
N PRO A 104 -4.43 -3.96 -14.11
CA PRO A 104 -3.35 -3.27 -13.39
C PRO A 104 -3.87 -2.18 -12.47
N GLY A 105 -4.86 -1.41 -12.93
CA GLY A 105 -5.46 -0.34 -12.15
C GLY A 105 -6.31 -0.85 -11.00
N PHE A 106 -7.09 -1.92 -11.22
CA PHE A 106 -7.81 -2.60 -10.15
C PHE A 106 -6.86 -3.10 -9.04
N VAL A 107 -5.72 -3.70 -9.42
CA VAL A 107 -4.69 -4.12 -8.47
C VAL A 107 -4.12 -2.93 -7.70
N HIS A 108 -3.82 -1.79 -8.36
CA HIS A 108 -3.41 -0.58 -7.64
C HIS A 108 -4.47 -0.11 -6.63
N GLY A 109 -5.75 -0.17 -6.98
CA GLY A 109 -6.86 0.13 -6.07
C GLY A 109 -6.89 -0.79 -4.86
N LEU A 110 -6.71 -2.10 -5.05
CA LEU A 110 -6.62 -3.07 -3.96
C LEU A 110 -5.43 -2.76 -3.04
N GLY A 111 -4.25 -2.45 -3.59
CA GLY A 111 -3.08 -2.06 -2.81
C GLY A 111 -3.29 -0.77 -2.01
N LEU A 112 -3.99 0.21 -2.60
CA LEU A 112 -4.34 1.45 -1.91
C LEU A 112 -5.31 1.21 -0.75
N ILE A 113 -6.29 0.32 -0.91
CA ILE A 113 -7.19 -0.08 0.16
C ILE A 113 -6.42 -0.81 1.27
N ASP A 114 -5.60 -1.79 0.90
CA ASP A 114 -4.81 -2.60 1.84
C ASP A 114 -3.92 -1.71 2.73
N VAL A 115 -3.09 -0.86 2.12
CA VAL A 115 -2.23 0.07 2.88
C VAL A 115 -3.04 1.06 3.73
N SER A 116 -4.25 1.44 3.29
CA SER A 116 -5.11 2.32 4.08
C SER A 116 -5.62 1.65 5.35
N ILE A 117 -5.95 0.35 5.28
CA ILE A 117 -6.36 -0.43 6.46
C ILE A 117 -5.19 -0.53 7.45
N VAL A 118 -3.99 -0.87 6.97
CA VAL A 118 -2.76 -0.93 7.79
C VAL A 118 -2.50 0.41 8.46
N LEU A 119 -2.62 1.51 7.72
CA LEU A 119 -2.40 2.86 8.23
C LEU A 119 -3.43 3.28 9.28
N VAL A 120 -4.72 3.04 9.05
CA VAL A 120 -5.75 3.35 10.05
C VAL A 120 -5.49 2.58 11.33
N ALA A 121 -5.23 1.28 11.25
CA ALA A 121 -4.89 0.48 12.42
C ALA A 121 -3.62 0.97 13.13
N GLY A 122 -2.58 1.30 12.37
CA GLY A 122 -1.32 1.82 12.89
C GLY A 122 -1.47 3.19 13.58
N VAL A 123 -2.23 4.11 13.00
CA VAL A 123 -2.49 5.44 13.59
C VAL A 123 -3.33 5.31 14.86
N VAL A 124 -4.37 4.48 14.86
CA VAL A 124 -5.18 4.21 16.06
C VAL A 124 -4.29 3.65 17.17
N MET A 125 -3.44 2.67 16.87
CA MET A 125 -2.48 2.14 17.85
C MET A 125 -1.47 3.19 18.31
N HIS A 126 -0.94 4.02 17.41
CA HIS A 126 0.03 5.07 17.76
C HIS A 126 -0.51 6.00 18.85
N PHE A 127 -1.80 6.37 18.75
CA PHE A 127 -2.44 7.21 19.75
C PHE A 127 -2.89 6.43 20.99
N LEU A 128 -3.45 5.23 20.86
CA LEU A 128 -4.00 4.48 21.99
C LEU A 128 -2.95 3.75 22.84
N PHE A 129 -1.83 3.33 22.24
CA PHE A 129 -0.83 2.51 22.91
C PHE A 129 -0.28 3.17 24.18
N PRO A 130 0.12 4.46 24.20
CA PRO A 130 0.57 5.11 25.43
C PRO A 130 -0.48 5.15 26.54
N PHE A 131 -1.77 5.30 26.21
CA PHE A 131 -2.85 5.28 27.20
C PHE A 131 -3.10 3.89 27.75
N SER A 132 -2.98 2.86 26.91
CA SER A 132 -3.13 1.45 27.32
C SER A 132 -2.09 0.96 28.33
N LEU A 133 -0.96 1.67 28.45
CA LEU A 133 0.04 1.41 29.49
C LEU A 133 -0.44 1.87 30.88
N LYS A 134 -1.32 2.88 30.94
CA LYS A 134 -1.87 3.45 32.19
C LYS A 134 -3.22 2.85 32.53
N ASP A 135 -4.04 2.57 31.51
CA ASP A 135 -5.36 1.97 31.65
C ASP A 135 -5.40 0.60 30.95
N PRO A 136 -5.33 -0.51 31.72
CA PRO A 136 -5.39 -1.86 31.17
C PRO A 136 -6.68 -2.17 30.40
N SER A 137 -7.78 -1.44 30.62
CA SER A 137 -9.04 -1.65 29.90
C SER A 137 -8.95 -1.35 28.40
N LEU A 138 -7.94 -0.58 27.98
CA LEU A 138 -7.67 -0.26 26.57
C LEU A 138 -6.83 -1.34 25.86
N LYS A 139 -6.28 -2.33 26.57
CA LYS A 139 -5.47 -3.39 25.95
C LYS A 139 -6.21 -4.21 24.89
N PRO A 140 -7.49 -4.61 25.09
CA PRO A 140 -8.23 -5.37 24.08
C PRO A 140 -8.40 -4.62 22.76
N ILE A 141 -8.71 -3.33 22.80
CA ILE A 141 -8.86 -2.53 21.57
C ILE A 141 -7.51 -2.34 20.86
N VAL A 142 -6.43 -2.10 21.59
CA VAL A 142 -5.07 -2.04 21.00
C VAL A 142 -4.70 -3.38 20.36
N HIS A 143 -4.98 -4.50 21.02
CA HIS A 143 -4.72 -5.84 20.49
C HIS A 143 -5.50 -6.11 19.20
N PHE A 144 -6.79 -5.75 19.17
CA PHE A 144 -7.62 -5.89 17.97
C PHE A 144 -7.05 -5.14 16.76
N PHE A 145 -6.62 -3.89 16.94
CA PHE A 145 -5.98 -3.14 15.86
C PHE A 145 -4.59 -3.69 15.50
N MET A 146 -3.88 -4.30 16.45
CA MET A 146 -2.61 -4.99 16.18
C MET A 146 -2.82 -6.20 15.28
N GLU A 147 -3.83 -7.03 15.54
CA GLU A 147 -4.17 -8.16 14.67
C GLU A 147 -4.54 -7.72 13.26
N ILE A 148 -5.32 -6.64 13.11
CA ILE A 148 -5.62 -6.04 11.80
C ILE A 148 -4.35 -5.57 11.11
N HIS A 149 -3.51 -4.81 11.84
CA HIS A 149 -2.28 -4.25 11.30
C HIS A 149 -1.31 -5.34 10.84
N ASP A 150 -1.17 -6.42 11.61
CA ASP A 150 -0.28 -7.54 11.30
C ASP A 150 -0.82 -8.38 10.13
N PHE A 151 -2.14 -8.63 10.09
CA PHE A 151 -2.76 -9.38 9.00
C PHE A 151 -2.60 -8.64 7.65
N PHE A 152 -3.01 -7.37 7.59
CA PHE A 152 -2.89 -6.59 6.37
C PHE A 152 -1.44 -6.19 6.08
N GLY A 153 -0.59 -6.05 7.10
CA GLY A 153 0.85 -5.88 6.92
C GLY A 153 1.50 -7.05 6.19
N ASN A 154 1.07 -8.29 6.49
CA ASN A 154 1.49 -9.48 5.75
C ASN A 154 0.88 -9.53 4.33
N SER A 155 -0.38 -9.13 4.16
CA SER A 155 -0.99 -8.96 2.83
C SER A 155 -0.19 -7.99 1.95
N MET A 156 0.29 -6.88 2.53
CA MET A 156 1.11 -5.90 1.83
C MET A 156 2.44 -6.46 1.31
N TRP A 157 3.04 -7.46 1.96
CA TRP A 157 4.19 -8.17 1.41
C TRP A 157 3.83 -8.92 0.13
N VAL A 158 2.70 -9.64 0.13
CA VAL A 158 2.20 -10.37 -1.05
C VAL A 158 1.91 -9.38 -2.18
N TYR A 159 1.23 -8.28 -1.88
CA TYR A 159 0.98 -7.21 -2.83
C TYR A 159 2.29 -6.65 -3.41
N MET A 160 3.24 -6.26 -2.57
CA MET A 160 4.49 -5.64 -3.01
C MET A 160 5.31 -6.57 -3.91
N VAL A 161 5.48 -7.84 -3.52
CA VAL A 161 6.20 -8.82 -4.33
C VAL A 161 5.48 -9.06 -5.65
N GLY A 162 4.18 -9.36 -5.63
CA GLY A 162 3.40 -9.60 -6.84
C GLY A 162 3.40 -8.40 -7.80
N HIS A 163 3.20 -7.20 -7.26
CA HIS A 163 3.20 -5.95 -8.03
C HIS A 163 4.58 -5.67 -8.65
N ALA A 164 5.66 -5.76 -7.85
CA ALA A 164 7.01 -5.53 -8.34
C ALA A 164 7.44 -6.58 -9.38
N SER A 165 7.13 -7.86 -9.15
CA SER A 165 7.41 -8.93 -10.11
C SER A 165 6.68 -8.71 -11.44
N MET A 166 5.42 -8.30 -11.42
CA MET A 166 4.67 -7.99 -12.65
C MET A 166 5.25 -6.76 -13.36
N ALA A 167 5.62 -5.70 -12.63
CA ALA A 167 6.27 -4.54 -13.22
C ALA A 167 7.60 -4.92 -13.91
N SER A 168 8.41 -5.78 -13.28
CA SER A 168 9.64 -6.33 -13.87
C SER A 168 9.34 -7.17 -15.10
N LEU A 169 8.34 -8.05 -15.06
CA LEU A 169 7.95 -8.88 -16.20
C LEU A 169 7.51 -8.02 -17.39
N HIS A 170 6.68 -7.01 -17.15
CA HIS A 170 6.31 -6.03 -18.18
C HIS A 170 7.55 -5.39 -18.79
N ARG A 171 8.53 -4.97 -17.98
CA ARG A 171 9.76 -4.33 -18.49
C ARG A 171 10.64 -5.27 -19.31
N ILE A 172 10.61 -6.57 -19.05
CA ILE A 172 11.38 -7.57 -19.81
C ILE A 172 10.69 -7.90 -21.15
N VAL A 173 9.37 -8.06 -21.14
CA VAL A 173 8.59 -8.50 -22.32
C VAL A 173 8.24 -7.35 -23.27
N SER A 174 8.23 -6.09 -22.79
CA SER A 174 7.95 -4.90 -23.60
C SER A 174 9.18 -4.26 -24.25
N LYS A 175 10.35 -4.89 -24.09
CA LYS A 175 11.57 -4.58 -24.86
C LYS A 175 11.63 -5.44 -26.11
#